data_AF-A0A4R9KD51-F1
#
_entry.id   AF-A0A4R9KD51-F1
#
_cell.length_a   1.000
_cell.length_b   1.000
_cell.length_c   1.000
_cell.angle_alpha   90.00
_cell.angle_beta   90.00
_cell.angle_gamma   90.00
#
_symmetry.space_group_name_H-M   'P 1'
#
loop_
_entity.id
_entity.type
_entity.pdbx_description
1 polymer ?
#
loop_
_entity_poly.entity_id
_entity_poly.type
_entity_poly.pdbx_seq_one_letter_code
_entity_poly.pdbx_strand_id
1 'polypeptide(L)'
;MSEPKTVASLYSEFLEEKKLNRRFELSGYYIGYGAYVISLGIVFGFKNENPLFAAMFFFGLFTRASSLMIGRVFLVPKVFLGLLSSEISERDSSWETIQTHKEEILGRLGRNIFGWNDSSQLYSMNEKELAEFVQKNTSINWRKIGRIFLFFYIPIAIFVSYLTVYAWFT
;
A
#
# COMPACT_ATOMS: atom_id res chain seq x y z
N MET A 1 -17.84 -14.80 18.35
CA MET A 1 -18.05 -15.56 17.10
C MET A 1 -18.25 -14.53 16.00
N SER A 2 -17.29 -14.40 15.08
CA SER A 2 -17.54 -13.69 13.82
C SER A 2 -18.36 -14.61 12.93
N GLU A 3 -19.36 -14.07 12.23
CA GLU A 3 -20.11 -14.83 11.23
C GLU A 3 -19.17 -15.39 10.15
N PRO A 4 -19.44 -16.60 9.63
CA PRO A 4 -18.65 -17.17 8.54
C PRO A 4 -18.75 -16.25 7.32
N LYS A 5 -17.60 -15.77 6.84
CA LYS A 5 -17.55 -14.89 5.67
C LYS A 5 -17.90 -15.68 4.42
N THR A 6 -18.90 -15.23 3.68
CA THR A 6 -19.27 -15.81 2.39
C THR A 6 -18.30 -15.41 1.28
N VAL A 7 -18.25 -16.19 0.19
CA VAL A 7 -17.44 -15.89 -1.01
C VAL A 7 -17.66 -14.47 -1.53
N ALA A 8 -18.93 -14.04 -1.60
CA ALA A 8 -19.29 -12.69 -2.04
C ALA A 8 -18.72 -11.61 -1.12
N SER A 9 -18.76 -11.82 0.20
CA SER A 9 -18.22 -10.87 1.18
C SER A 9 -16.70 -10.76 1.13
N LEU A 10 -16.00 -11.90 0.94
CA LEU A 10 -14.55 -11.94 0.80
C LEU A 10 -14.09 -11.26 -0.49
N TYR A 11 -14.81 -11.47 -1.59
CA TYR A 11 -14.53 -10.81 -2.85
C TYR A 11 -14.79 -9.30 -2.76
N SER A 12 -15.86 -8.85 -2.10
CA SER A 12 -16.08 -7.41 -1.88
C SER A 12 -14.97 -6.78 -1.03
N GLU A 13 -14.51 -7.47 0.02
CA GLU A 13 -13.38 -7.01 0.85
C GLU A 13 -12.09 -6.88 0.01
N PHE A 14 -11.85 -7.84 -0.90
CA PHE A 14 -10.73 -7.78 -1.84
C PHE A 14 -10.82 -6.57 -2.79
N LEU A 15 -12.01 -6.28 -3.36
CA LEU A 15 -12.21 -5.13 -4.24
C LEU A 15 -12.02 -3.80 -3.51
N GLU A 16 -12.49 -3.70 -2.27
CA GLU A 16 -12.26 -2.53 -1.43
C GLU A 16 -10.78 -2.34 -1.11
N GLU A 17 -10.07 -3.40 -0.75
CA GLU A 17 -8.62 -3.37 -0.52
C GLU A 17 -7.86 -2.94 -1.79
N LYS A 18 -8.27 -3.43 -2.96
CA LYS A 18 -7.72 -3.03 -4.26
C LYS A 18 -7.90 -1.53 -4.52
N LYS A 19 -9.10 -0.99 -4.28
CA LYS A 19 -9.40 0.45 -4.42
C LYS A 19 -8.58 1.28 -3.44
N LEU A 20 -8.51 0.85 -2.18
CA LEU A 20 -7.80 1.55 -1.12
C LEU A 20 -6.29 1.59 -1.38
N ASN A 21 -5.66 0.49 -1.79
CA ASN A 21 -4.25 0.47 -2.18
C ASN A 21 -3.98 1.48 -3.31
N ARG A 22 -4.81 1.47 -4.38
CA ARG A 22 -4.66 2.42 -5.49
C ARG A 22 -4.78 3.88 -5.04
N ARG A 23 -5.71 4.18 -4.11
CA ARG A 23 -5.86 5.52 -3.55
C ARG A 23 -4.61 5.94 -2.76
N PHE A 24 -4.05 5.06 -1.92
CA PHE A 24 -2.83 5.35 -1.18
C PHE A 24 -1.64 5.61 -2.10
N GLU A 25 -1.46 4.78 -3.12
CA GLU A 25 -0.42 4.95 -4.13
C GLU A 25 -0.57 6.31 -4.84
N LEU A 26 -1.75 6.62 -5.35
CA LEU A 26 -2.03 7.90 -6.01
C LEU A 26 -1.84 9.10 -5.09
N SER A 27 -2.30 9.04 -3.84
CA SER A 27 -2.09 10.11 -2.87
C SER A 27 -0.60 10.36 -2.63
N GLY A 28 0.20 9.31 -2.54
CA GLY A 28 1.65 9.44 -2.42
C GLY A 28 2.32 10.04 -3.66
N TYR A 29 1.82 9.73 -4.87
CA TYR A 29 2.22 10.43 -6.09
C TYR A 29 1.85 11.92 -6.05
N TYR A 30 0.58 12.25 -5.82
CA TYR A 30 0.10 13.63 -5.86
C TYR A 30 0.72 14.52 -4.79
N ILE A 31 0.80 14.05 -3.54
CA ILE A 31 1.38 14.83 -2.45
C ILE A 31 2.90 14.97 -2.64
N GLY A 32 3.58 13.87 -3.01
CA GLY A 32 5.03 13.87 -3.20
C GLY A 32 5.48 14.78 -4.34
N TYR A 33 4.90 14.61 -5.53
CA TYR A 33 5.23 15.46 -6.68
C TYR A 33 4.65 16.88 -6.54
N GLY A 34 3.49 17.03 -5.91
CA GLY A 34 2.90 18.34 -5.62
C GLY A 34 3.81 19.19 -4.74
N ALA A 35 4.45 18.58 -3.73
CA ALA A 35 5.41 19.28 -2.89
C ALA A 35 6.60 19.84 -3.68
N TYR A 36 7.12 19.09 -4.66
CA TYR A 36 8.18 19.57 -5.55
C TYR A 36 7.73 20.73 -6.45
N VAL A 37 6.53 20.63 -7.03
CA VAL A 37 5.98 21.70 -7.88
C VAL A 37 5.79 22.98 -7.07
N ILE A 38 5.29 22.86 -5.84
CA ILE A 38 5.15 24.01 -4.93
C ILE A 38 6.52 24.59 -4.60
N SER A 39 7.50 23.78 -4.19
CA SER A 39 8.83 24.28 -3.82
C SER A 39 9.52 24.98 -4.99
N LEU A 40 9.47 24.39 -6.19
CA LEU A 40 10.05 24.97 -7.41
C LEU A 40 9.31 26.23 -7.84
N GLY A 41 7.98 26.25 -7.73
CA GLY A 41 7.16 27.43 -8.02
C GLY A 41 7.49 28.61 -7.12
N ILE A 42 7.72 28.36 -5.83
CA ILE A 42 8.14 29.40 -4.86
C ILE A 42 9.52 29.95 -5.21
N VAL A 43 10.51 29.07 -5.36
CA VAL A 43 11.91 29.48 -5.56
C VAL A 43 12.11 30.13 -6.93
N PHE A 44 11.60 29.55 -8.01
CA PHE A 44 11.86 30.05 -9.36
C PHE A 44 10.78 31.01 -9.88
N GLY A 45 9.52 30.80 -9.51
CA GLY A 45 8.40 31.64 -9.94
C GLY A 45 8.31 32.93 -9.15
N PHE A 46 8.23 32.82 -7.82
CA PHE A 46 8.15 33.98 -6.92
C PHE A 46 9.52 34.56 -6.56
N LYS A 47 10.62 33.90 -6.94
CA LYS A 47 12.01 34.31 -6.61
C LYS A 47 12.23 34.49 -5.11
N ASN A 48 11.52 33.72 -4.28
CA ASN A 48 11.72 33.75 -2.84
C ASN A 48 12.70 32.63 -2.45
N GLU A 49 13.92 33.03 -2.11
CA GLU A 49 15.05 32.12 -1.88
C GLU A 49 15.22 31.72 -0.40
N ASN A 50 14.16 31.80 0.41
CA ASN A 50 14.23 31.37 1.80
C ASN A 50 14.62 29.87 1.88
N PRO A 51 15.73 29.52 2.55
CA PRO A 51 16.23 28.14 2.59
C PRO A 51 15.24 27.17 3.25
N LEU A 52 14.31 27.66 4.07
CA LEU A 52 13.27 26.84 4.69
C LEU A 52 12.34 26.18 3.66
N PHE A 53 12.19 26.73 2.45
CA PHE A 53 11.41 26.10 1.40
C PHE A 53 12.04 24.79 0.87
N ALA A 54 13.33 24.55 1.11
CA ALA A 54 13.95 23.26 0.83
C ALA A 54 13.33 22.11 1.65
N ALA A 55 12.70 22.41 2.80
CA ALA A 55 11.97 21.42 3.59
C ALA A 55 10.84 20.75 2.79
N MET A 56 10.17 21.49 1.90
CA MET A 56 9.14 20.93 1.01
C MET A 56 9.69 19.93 0.00
N PHE A 57 10.94 20.12 -0.43
CA PHE A 57 11.61 19.17 -1.30
C PHE A 57 11.88 17.85 -0.54
N PHE A 58 12.44 17.93 0.66
CA PHE A 58 12.63 16.74 1.50
C PHE A 58 11.32 16.05 1.86
N PHE A 59 10.26 16.83 2.11
CA PHE A 59 8.92 16.29 2.34
C PHE A 59 8.41 15.53 1.11
N GLY A 60 8.52 16.11 -0.09
CA GLY A 60 8.14 15.44 -1.34
C GLY A 60 8.86 14.09 -1.52
N LEU A 61 10.17 14.07 -1.28
CA LEU A 61 10.98 12.85 -1.36
C LEU A 61 10.55 11.80 -0.32
N PHE A 62 10.36 12.25 0.91
CA PHE A 62 9.93 11.39 2.00
C PHE A 62 8.55 10.80 1.73
N THR A 63 7.58 11.60 1.26
CA THR A 63 6.25 11.13 0.85
C THR A 63 6.31 10.10 -0.27
N ARG A 64 7.19 10.29 -1.26
CA ARG A 64 7.39 9.30 -2.34
C ARG A 64 7.95 7.98 -1.82
N ALA A 65 8.99 8.03 -0.99
CA ALA A 65 9.55 6.84 -0.36
C ALA A 65 8.50 6.12 0.51
N SER A 66 7.73 6.89 1.27
CA SER A 66 6.61 6.41 2.10
C SER A 66 5.54 5.70 1.28
N SER A 67 5.18 6.26 0.13
CA SER A 67 4.20 5.68 -0.79
C SER A 67 4.65 4.33 -1.37
N LEU A 68 5.95 4.14 -1.58
CA LEU A 68 6.48 2.84 -2.03
C LEU A 68 6.44 1.82 -0.89
N MET A 69 6.77 2.25 0.33
CA MET A 69 6.69 1.42 1.53
C MET A 69 5.25 1.00 1.85
N ILE A 70 4.26 1.89 1.72
CA ILE A 70 2.85 1.50 1.94
C ILE A 70 2.36 0.47 0.91
N GLY A 71 2.91 0.48 -0.31
CA GLY A 71 2.65 -0.56 -1.30
C GLY A 71 3.00 -1.97 -0.78
N ARG A 72 4.02 -2.11 0.07
CA ARG A 72 4.37 -3.39 0.73
C ARG A 72 3.29 -3.87 1.71
N VAL A 73 2.51 -2.96 2.30
CA VAL A 73 1.38 -3.31 3.19
C VAL A 73 0.29 -4.08 2.46
N PHE A 74 0.10 -3.78 1.17
CA PHE A 74 -0.91 -4.39 0.31
C PHE A 74 -0.32 -5.44 -0.64
N LEU A 75 0.91 -5.90 -0.38
CA LEU A 75 1.62 -6.85 -1.22
C LEU A 75 0.85 -8.18 -1.33
N VAL A 76 0.41 -8.71 -0.20
CA VAL A 76 -0.47 -9.89 -0.12
C VAL A 76 -1.89 -9.43 0.24
N PRO A 77 -2.88 -9.63 -0.65
CA PRO A 77 -4.29 -9.34 -0.35
C PRO A 77 -4.81 -10.18 0.82
N LYS A 78 -5.74 -9.64 1.62
CA LYS A 78 -6.27 -10.30 2.82
C LYS A 78 -6.89 -11.67 2.55
N VAL A 79 -7.52 -11.86 1.40
CA VAL A 79 -8.15 -13.15 1.04
C VAL A 79 -7.14 -14.30 1.08
N PHE A 80 -5.86 -14.06 0.76
CA PHE A 80 -4.82 -15.07 0.88
C PHE A 80 -4.40 -15.34 2.33
N LEU A 81 -4.57 -14.38 3.24
CA LEU A 81 -4.29 -14.59 4.66
C LEU A 81 -5.29 -15.56 5.29
N GLY A 82 -6.51 -15.65 4.75
CA GLY A 82 -7.49 -16.64 5.18
C GLY A 82 -7.04 -18.09 4.90
N LEU A 83 -6.18 -18.31 3.89
CA LEU A 83 -5.56 -19.64 3.66
C LEU A 83 -4.68 -20.09 4.83
N LEU A 84 -4.11 -19.13 5.57
CA LEU A 84 -3.28 -19.37 6.75
C LEU A 84 -4.10 -19.47 8.04
N SER A 85 -5.43 -19.34 7.97
CA SER A 85 -6.29 -19.42 9.15
C SER A 85 -6.27 -20.83 9.75
N SER A 86 -6.39 -20.88 11.08
CA SER A 86 -6.60 -22.12 11.83
C SER A 86 -8.02 -22.67 11.66
N GLU A 87 -8.97 -21.83 11.26
CA GLU A 87 -10.36 -22.22 11.08
C GLU A 87 -10.59 -22.77 9.65
N ILE A 88 -11.10 -24.00 9.58
CA ILE A 88 -11.32 -24.71 8.30
C ILE A 88 -12.34 -23.96 7.44
N SER A 89 -13.42 -23.47 8.05
CA SER A 89 -14.47 -22.69 7.36
C SER A 89 -13.91 -21.46 6.64
N GLU A 90 -12.99 -20.73 7.28
CA GLU A 90 -12.36 -19.53 6.73
C GLU A 90 -11.37 -19.88 5.61
N ARG A 91 -10.63 -20.98 5.77
CA ARG A 91 -9.71 -21.49 4.74
C ARG A 91 -10.46 -21.91 3.47
N ASP A 92 -11.51 -22.71 3.63
CA ASP A 92 -12.33 -23.20 2.52
C ASP A 92 -12.99 -22.04 1.78
N SER A 93 -13.59 -21.09 2.52
CA SER A 93 -14.23 -19.90 1.93
C SER A 93 -13.22 -19.02 1.18
N SER A 94 -12.00 -18.88 1.72
CA SER A 94 -10.92 -18.11 1.09
C SER A 94 -10.41 -18.79 -0.18
N TRP A 95 -10.21 -20.11 -0.14
CA TRP A 95 -9.80 -20.89 -1.29
C TRP A 95 -10.84 -20.88 -2.40
N GLU A 96 -12.12 -21.08 -2.06
CA GLU A 96 -13.24 -21.02 -2.99
C GLU A 96 -13.33 -19.63 -3.65
N THR A 97 -13.16 -18.56 -2.87
CA THR A 97 -13.13 -17.18 -3.40
C THR A 97 -11.99 -16.98 -4.39
N ILE A 98 -10.78 -17.46 -4.04
CA ILE A 98 -9.61 -17.39 -4.92
C ILE A 98 -9.85 -18.15 -6.22
N GLN A 99 -10.42 -19.36 -6.18
CA GLN A 99 -10.69 -20.12 -7.40
C GLN A 99 -11.81 -19.51 -8.26
N THR A 100 -12.86 -18.99 -7.63
CA THR A 100 -13.98 -18.35 -8.34
C THR A 100 -13.53 -17.11 -9.12
N HIS A 101 -12.63 -16.31 -8.54
CA HIS A 101 -12.10 -15.09 -9.15
C HIS A 101 -10.60 -15.18 -9.45
N LYS A 102 -10.16 -16.37 -9.90
CA LYS A 102 -8.74 -16.75 -10.04
C LYS A 102 -7.90 -15.75 -10.81
N GLU A 103 -8.37 -15.34 -11.98
CA GLU A 103 -7.62 -14.42 -12.85
C GLU A 103 -7.31 -13.09 -12.17
N GLU A 104 -8.31 -12.49 -11.53
CA GLU A 104 -8.16 -11.17 -10.91
C GLU A 104 -7.35 -11.24 -9.61
N ILE A 105 -7.65 -12.23 -8.77
CA ILE A 105 -7.04 -12.35 -7.44
C ILE A 105 -5.58 -12.80 -7.55
N LEU A 106 -5.29 -13.85 -8.33
CA LEU A 106 -3.91 -14.30 -8.56
C LEU A 106 -3.14 -13.30 -9.42
N GLY A 107 -3.77 -12.69 -10.42
CA GLY A 107 -3.12 -11.68 -11.26
C GLY A 107 -2.64 -10.48 -10.45
N ARG A 108 -3.40 -10.08 -9.42
CA ARG A 108 -2.97 -9.02 -8.50
C ARG A 108 -1.82 -9.45 -7.61
N LEU A 109 -1.87 -10.66 -7.04
CA LEU A 109 -0.76 -11.19 -6.24
C LEU A 109 0.52 -11.32 -7.07
N GLY A 110 0.39 -11.84 -8.29
CA GLY A 110 1.47 -11.99 -9.26
C GLY A 110 2.12 -10.65 -9.59
N ARG A 111 1.32 -9.65 -9.97
CA ARG A 111 1.82 -8.29 -10.24
C ARG A 111 2.50 -7.66 -9.03
N ASN A 112 1.99 -7.89 -7.82
CA ASN A 112 2.58 -7.34 -6.60
C ASN A 112 3.93 -7.97 -6.24
N ILE A 113 4.12 -9.27 -6.48
CA ILE A 113 5.32 -10.01 -6.08
C ILE A 113 6.36 -10.07 -7.19
N PHE A 114 5.94 -10.41 -8.41
CA PHE A 114 6.80 -10.63 -9.56
C PHE A 114 6.96 -9.38 -10.44
N GLY A 115 6.09 -8.37 -10.27
CA GLY A 115 6.15 -7.13 -11.05
C GLY A 115 5.88 -7.39 -12.53
N TRP A 116 6.94 -7.34 -13.34
CA TRP A 116 6.91 -7.55 -14.79
C TRP A 116 7.41 -8.96 -15.17
N ASN A 117 7.85 -9.76 -14.20
CA ASN A 117 8.32 -11.12 -14.42
C ASN A 117 7.15 -12.10 -14.55
N ASP A 118 7.43 -13.27 -15.12
CA ASP A 118 6.43 -14.33 -15.31
C ASP A 118 5.87 -14.82 -13.97
N SER A 119 4.54 -14.83 -13.86
CA SER A 119 3.79 -15.31 -12.71
C SER A 119 2.97 -16.57 -13.04
N SER A 120 3.24 -17.25 -14.17
CA SER A 120 2.54 -18.46 -14.60
C SER A 120 2.48 -19.54 -13.51
N GLN A 121 3.57 -19.70 -12.75
CA GLN A 121 3.67 -20.68 -11.66
C GLN A 121 2.59 -20.47 -10.58
N LEU A 122 2.16 -19.23 -10.30
CA LEU A 122 1.09 -18.95 -9.33
C LEU A 122 -0.25 -19.58 -9.73
N TYR A 123 -0.54 -19.65 -11.03
CA TYR A 123 -1.81 -20.15 -11.53
C TYR A 123 -1.93 -21.68 -11.48
N SER A 124 -0.80 -22.39 -11.45
CA SER A 124 -0.75 -23.84 -11.35
C SER A 124 -0.71 -24.36 -9.91
N MET A 125 -0.52 -23.50 -8.91
CA MET A 125 -0.38 -23.92 -7.51
C MET A 125 -1.67 -24.53 -6.95
N ASN A 126 -1.54 -25.62 -6.21
CA ASN A 126 -2.62 -26.14 -5.37
C ASN A 126 -2.75 -25.33 -4.06
N GLU A 127 -3.78 -25.62 -3.25
CA GLU A 127 -4.07 -24.87 -2.03
C GLU A 127 -2.89 -24.83 -1.05
N LYS A 128 -2.22 -25.97 -0.84
CA LYS A 128 -1.09 -26.07 0.08
C LYS A 128 0.13 -25.29 -0.42
N GLU A 129 0.47 -25.44 -1.70
CA GLU A 129 1.56 -24.70 -2.34
C GLU A 129 1.32 -23.18 -2.28
N LEU A 130 0.08 -22.75 -2.53
CA LEU A 130 -0.28 -21.34 -2.45
C LEU A 130 -0.22 -20.82 -1.01
N ALA A 131 -0.66 -21.60 -0.02
CA ALA A 131 -0.55 -21.24 1.39
C ALA A 131 0.92 -21.09 1.83
N GLU A 132 1.79 -22.04 1.46
CA GLU A 132 3.23 -21.96 1.74
C GLU A 132 3.88 -20.73 1.08
N PHE A 133 3.53 -20.48 -0.19
CA PHE A 133 3.99 -19.31 -0.92
C PHE A 133 3.56 -18.00 -0.22
N VAL A 134 2.29 -17.91 0.19
CA VAL A 134 1.74 -16.76 0.91
C VAL A 134 2.43 -16.59 2.26
N GLN A 135 2.66 -17.67 3.00
CA GLN A 135 3.34 -17.65 4.29
C GLN A 135 4.76 -17.07 4.17
N LYS A 136 5.52 -17.52 3.16
CA LYS A 136 6.87 -17.00 2.88
C LYS A 136 6.86 -15.49 2.63
N ASN A 137 5.89 -15.02 1.83
CA ASN A 137 5.74 -13.61 1.46
C ASN A 137 5.07 -12.74 2.55
N THR A 138 4.51 -13.34 3.59
CA THR A 138 3.84 -12.66 4.73
C THR A 138 4.62 -12.77 6.04
N SER A 139 5.83 -13.36 6.02
CA SER A 139 6.70 -13.49 7.20
C SER A 139 6.91 -12.16 7.94
N ILE A 140 6.96 -11.04 7.21
CA ILE A 140 7.02 -9.70 7.77
C ILE A 140 5.61 -9.11 7.86
N ASN A 141 5.20 -8.68 9.05
CA ASN A 141 3.92 -8.02 9.27
C ASN A 141 3.96 -6.55 8.82
N TRP A 142 3.88 -6.35 7.50
CA TRP A 142 3.87 -5.02 6.89
C TRP A 142 2.71 -4.15 7.38
N ARG A 143 1.55 -4.72 7.74
CA ARG A 143 0.41 -3.97 8.28
C ARG A 143 0.76 -3.31 9.61
N LYS A 144 1.49 -3.99 10.49
CA LYS A 144 1.98 -3.43 11.76
C LYS A 144 3.01 -2.32 11.50
N ILE A 145 3.97 -2.57 10.61
CA ILE A 145 5.01 -1.60 10.24
C ILE A 145 4.38 -0.34 9.64
N GLY A 146 3.42 -0.48 8.74
CA GLY A 146 2.72 0.65 8.11
C GLY A 146 1.97 1.53 9.12
N ARG A 147 1.37 0.96 10.17
CA ARG A 147 0.74 1.74 11.25
C ARG A 147 1.75 2.56 12.05
N ILE A 148 2.87 1.94 12.44
CA ILE A 148 3.95 2.63 13.16
C ILE A 148 4.51 3.74 12.28
N PHE A 149 4.72 3.46 10.99
CA PHE A 149 5.20 4.42 10.03
C PHE A 149 4.28 5.65 9.92
N LEU A 150 2.98 5.44 9.76
CA LEU A 150 2.00 6.53 9.69
C LEU A 150 2.00 7.40 10.95
N PHE A 151 2.22 6.81 12.13
CA PHE A 151 2.31 7.53 13.39
C PHE A 151 3.46 8.55 13.42
N PHE A 152 4.60 8.25 12.79
CA PHE A 152 5.71 9.20 12.65
C PHE A 152 5.57 10.13 11.46
N TYR A 153 5.00 9.64 10.35
CA TYR A 153 4.83 10.41 9.12
C TYR A 153 3.93 11.64 9.32
N ILE A 154 2.79 11.48 10.02
CA ILE A 154 1.81 12.55 10.18
C ILE A 154 2.38 13.78 10.93
N PRO A 155 3.03 13.62 12.11
CA PRO A 155 3.67 14.75 12.80
C PRO A 155 4.74 15.44 11.95
N ILE A 156 5.58 14.69 11.24
CA ILE A 156 6.62 15.25 10.36
C ILE A 156 5.98 16.07 9.23
N ALA A 157 4.93 15.54 8.61
CA ALA A 157 4.20 16.23 7.55
C ALA A 157 3.60 17.56 8.02
N ILE A 158 2.99 17.57 9.22
CA ILE A 158 2.43 18.77 9.84
C ILE A 158 3.54 19.79 10.14
N PHE A 159 4.65 19.33 10.73
CA PHE A 159 5.77 20.20 11.08
C PHE A 159 6.41 20.86 9.85
N VAL A 160 6.64 20.11 8.78
CA VAL A 160 7.20 20.68 7.54
C VAL A 160 6.22 21.65 6.88
N SER A 161 4.93 21.33 6.89
CA SER A 161 3.89 22.24 6.39
C SER A 161 3.89 23.55 7.18
N TYR A 162 4.01 23.48 8.51
CA TYR A 162 4.13 24.65 9.37
C TYR A 162 5.37 25.49 9.04
N LEU A 163 6.56 24.86 8.91
CA LEU A 163 7.78 25.59 8.54
C LEU A 163 7.66 26.31 7.21
N THR A 164 6.98 25.69 6.25
CA THR A 164 6.74 26.28 4.93
C THR A 164 5.85 27.51 5.01
N VAL A 165 4.76 27.43 5.79
CA VAL A 165 3.87 28.57 6.01
C VAL A 165 4.58 29.68 6.79
N TYR A 166 5.35 29.32 7.83
CA TYR A 166 6.12 30.29 8.60
C TYR A 166 7.12 31.04 7.71
N ALA A 167 7.90 30.32 6.91
CA ALA A 167 8.88 30.88 5.97
C ALA A 167 8.26 31.80 4.89
N TRP A 168 6.95 31.67 4.65
CA TRP A 168 6.23 32.54 3.72
C TRP A 168 5.89 33.91 4.31
N PHE A 169 5.71 33.98 5.64
CA PHE A 169 5.31 35.20 6.34
C PHE A 169 6.48 35.94 6.99
N THR A 170 7.65 35.30 7.11
CA THR A 170 8.91 35.93 7.54
C THR A 170 9.75 36.35 6.36
#